data_AF-A0A212JN89-F1
#
_entry.id   AF-A0A212JN89-F1
#
_cell.length_a   1.000
_cell.length_b   1.000
_cell.length_c   1.000
_cell.angle_alpha   90.00
_cell.angle_beta   90.00
_cell.angle_gamma   90.00
#
_symmetry.space_group_name_H-M   'P 1'
#
loop_
_entity.id
_entity.type
_entity.pdbx_description
1 polymer ?
#
loop_
_entity_poly.entity_id
_entity_poly.type
_entity_poly.pdbx_seq_one_letter_code
_entity_poly.pdbx_strand_id
1 'polypeptide(L)'
;MKANDYAKLEKDYDFKRHYFNNTFWWKTLLMVPPICFLFVGLVGIIYLFNSDMLVSWYIIPYLFLFTVGTIWLKALKRHILKAAMATEGAFHICLAAPLGDKDDYTYAAFANNTRRHDKYYITNLAKEISLHDLLAKHEVSFKKEAILIHDEESDSDIYVKAYPKKEINKRNAGWSLSEGYFPVLYINDKNVPIIRRKDLVRKS
;
A
#
# COMPACT_ATOMS: atom_id res chain seq x y z
N MET A 1 -14.66 -10.97 -12.33
CA MET A 1 -14.27 -9.77 -13.12
C MET A 1 -13.40 -10.21 -14.30
N LYS A 2 -13.51 -9.53 -15.45
CA LYS A 2 -12.62 -9.77 -16.60
C LYS A 2 -11.36 -8.90 -16.47
N ALA A 3 -10.27 -9.29 -17.14
CA ALA A 3 -9.01 -8.53 -17.12
C ALA A 3 -9.18 -7.05 -17.53
N ASN A 4 -10.11 -6.77 -18.45
CA ASN A 4 -10.44 -5.40 -18.87
C ASN A 4 -11.01 -4.53 -17.76
N ASP A 5 -11.76 -5.11 -16.82
CA ASP A 5 -12.36 -4.34 -15.72
C ASP A 5 -11.28 -3.93 -14.70
N TYR A 6 -10.31 -4.82 -14.46
CA TYR A 6 -9.13 -4.50 -13.67
C TYR A 6 -8.30 -3.39 -14.33
N ALA A 7 -8.03 -3.49 -15.63
CA ALA A 7 -7.28 -2.45 -16.36
C ALA A 7 -7.97 -1.06 -16.33
N LYS A 8 -9.31 -1.01 -16.28
CA LYS A 8 -10.06 0.24 -16.09
C LYS A 8 -9.84 0.81 -14.69
N LEU A 9 -9.91 -0.02 -13.65
CA LEU A 9 -9.63 0.38 -12.26
C LEU A 9 -8.18 0.82 -12.05
N GLU A 10 -7.23 0.14 -12.69
CA GLU A 10 -5.81 0.51 -12.72
C GLU A 10 -5.55 1.87 -13.39
N LYS A 11 -6.49 2.43 -14.14
CA LYS A 11 -6.39 3.79 -14.72
C LYS A 11 -7.13 4.84 -13.92
N ASP A 12 -7.96 4.43 -12.97
CA ASP A 12 -8.81 5.34 -12.20
C ASP A 12 -8.00 6.08 -11.11
N TYR A 13 -7.94 7.40 -11.24
CA TYR A 13 -7.23 8.27 -10.30
C TYR A 13 -7.81 8.21 -8.88
N ASP A 14 -9.14 8.19 -8.74
CA ASP A 14 -9.79 8.21 -7.43
C ASP A 14 -9.58 6.89 -6.69
N PHE A 15 -9.60 5.78 -7.43
CA PHE A 15 -9.23 4.46 -6.91
C PHE A 15 -7.79 4.45 -6.38
N LYS A 16 -6.82 4.86 -7.21
CA LYS A 16 -5.40 4.93 -6.80
C LYS A 16 -5.20 5.84 -5.58
N ARG A 17 -5.82 7.02 -5.59
CA ARG A 17 -5.73 7.99 -4.48
C ARG A 17 -6.35 7.44 -3.19
N HIS A 18 -7.48 6.75 -3.28
CA HIS A 18 -8.14 6.13 -2.13
C HIS A 18 -7.23 5.11 -1.45
N TYR A 19 -6.65 4.20 -2.24
CA TYR A 19 -5.77 3.16 -1.72
C TYR A 19 -4.44 3.73 -1.22
N PHE A 20 -3.85 4.69 -1.92
CA PHE A 20 -2.61 5.36 -1.49
C PHE A 20 -2.78 6.05 -0.13
N ASN A 21 -3.90 6.70 0.13
CA ASN A 21 -4.13 7.36 1.43
C ASN A 21 -4.15 6.39 2.61
N ASN A 22 -4.43 5.10 2.39
CA ASN A 22 -4.41 4.05 3.41
C ASN A 22 -3.02 3.40 3.57
N THR A 23 -2.02 3.85 2.82
CA THR A 23 -0.63 3.36 2.91
C THR A 23 0.20 4.19 3.89
N PHE A 24 1.41 3.71 4.21
CA PHE A 24 2.37 4.43 5.05
C PHE A 24 3.15 5.52 4.28
N TRP A 25 2.52 6.25 3.37
CA TRP A 25 3.15 7.30 2.56
C TRP A 25 3.82 8.42 3.39
N TRP A 26 3.38 8.60 4.64
CA TRP A 26 3.89 9.58 5.57
C TRP A 26 5.20 9.16 6.27
N LYS A 27 5.62 7.90 6.16
CA LYS A 27 6.86 7.39 6.78
C LYS A 27 8.15 7.75 6.00
N THR A 28 8.03 8.50 4.92
CA THR A 28 9.17 8.93 4.12
C THR A 28 9.92 10.07 4.82
N LEU A 29 11.26 10.05 4.77
CA LEU A 29 12.12 11.10 5.35
C LEU A 29 11.77 12.52 4.86
N LEU A 30 11.26 12.64 3.63
CA LEU A 30 10.78 13.88 3.03
C LEU A 30 9.70 14.59 3.86
N MET A 31 8.96 13.87 4.72
CA MET A 31 7.92 14.44 5.57
C MET A 31 8.46 15.17 6.81
N VAL A 32 9.72 14.94 7.19
CA VAL A 32 10.31 15.53 8.40
C VAL A 32 10.35 17.06 8.34
N PRO A 33 10.86 17.71 7.27
CA PRO A 33 10.91 19.16 7.20
C PRO A 33 9.56 19.87 7.37
N PRO A 34 8.48 19.55 6.62
CA PRO A 34 7.19 20.23 6.82
C PRO A 34 6.60 19.98 8.21
N ILE A 35 6.82 18.80 8.81
CA ILE A 35 6.39 18.51 10.17
C ILE A 35 7.14 19.39 11.19
N CYS A 36 8.45 19.56 11.04
CA CYS A 36 9.24 20.46 11.90
C CYS A 36 8.73 21.90 11.82
N PHE A 37 8.45 22.42 10.62
CA PHE A 37 7.89 23.77 10.44
C PHE A 37 6.53 23.92 11.14
N LEU A 38 5.64 22.94 10.97
CA LEU A 38 4.35 22.93 11.64
C LEU A 38 4.49 22.86 13.16
N PHE A 39 5.41 22.03 13.65
CA PHE A 39 5.64 21.86 15.09
C PHE A 39 6.18 23.13 15.72
N VAL A 40 7.22 23.75 15.13
CA VAL A 40 7.78 25.01 15.63
C VAL A 40 6.75 26.14 15.55
N GLY A 41 6.00 26.23 14.45
CA GLY A 41 4.91 27.21 14.31
C GLY A 41 3.84 27.02 15.39
N LEU A 42 3.37 25.79 15.62
CA LEU A 42 2.32 25.50 16.60
C LEU A 42 2.81 25.74 18.04
N VAL A 43 3.98 25.23 18.40
CA VAL A 43 4.57 25.41 19.74
C VAL A 43 4.79 26.89 20.03
N GLY A 44 5.26 27.66 19.04
CA GLY A 44 5.43 29.11 19.20
C GLY A 44 4.12 29.86 19.38
N ILE A 45 3.06 29.49 18.65
CA ILE A 45 1.72 30.05 18.86
C ILE A 45 1.21 29.73 20.27
N ILE A 46 1.36 28.49 20.74
CA ILE A 46 0.96 28.07 22.09
C ILE A 46 1.77 28.81 23.16
N TYR A 47 3.07 28.99 22.94
CA TYR A 47 3.94 29.73 23.85
C TYR A 47 3.50 31.18 24.01
N LEU A 48 3.22 31.86 22.89
CA LEU A 48 2.71 33.23 22.92
C LEU A 48 1.30 33.33 23.49
N PHE A 49 0.48 32.29 23.30
CA PHE A 49 -0.83 32.18 23.94
C PHE A 49 -0.70 32.16 25.46
N ASN A 50 0.18 31.31 26.00
CA ASN A 50 0.42 31.20 27.43
C ASN A 50 1.07 32.46 28.05
N SER A 51 1.64 33.33 27.23
CA SER A 51 2.28 34.58 27.66
C SER A 51 1.38 35.81 27.48
N ASP A 52 0.11 35.63 27.08
CA ASP A 52 -0.82 36.71 26.70
C ASP A 52 -0.30 37.61 25.56
N MET A 53 0.60 37.10 24.72
CA MET A 53 1.27 37.83 23.63
C MET A 53 0.75 37.44 22.24
N LEU A 54 -0.46 36.89 22.11
CA LEU A 54 -1.04 36.53 20.80
C LEU A 54 -1.21 37.74 19.89
N VAL A 55 -1.66 38.87 20.43
CA VAL A 55 -1.90 40.11 19.68
C VAL A 55 -0.62 40.94 19.67
N SER A 56 0.50 40.30 19.33
CA SER A 56 1.80 40.94 19.23
C SER A 56 2.47 40.61 17.90
N TRP A 57 3.41 41.46 17.49
CA TRP A 57 4.22 41.24 16.29
C TRP A 57 5.03 39.94 16.35
N TYR A 58 5.26 39.38 17.55
CA TYR A 58 5.97 38.13 17.76
C TYR A 58 5.21 36.90 17.22
N ILE A 59 3.90 36.99 16.98
CA ILE A 59 3.13 35.85 16.43
C ILE A 59 3.39 35.61 14.94
N ILE A 60 3.80 36.66 14.21
CA ILE A 60 3.99 36.64 12.75
C ILE A 60 4.96 35.54 12.29
N PRO A 61 6.19 35.40 12.84
CA PRO A 61 7.10 34.34 12.43
C PRO A 61 6.50 32.94 12.63
N TYR A 62 5.74 32.70 13.70
CA TYR A 62 5.15 31.40 13.98
C TYR A 62 3.95 31.09 13.06
N LEU A 63 3.11 32.07 12.77
CA LEU A 63 2.06 31.95 11.74
C LEU A 63 2.66 31.69 10.36
N PHE A 64 3.75 32.37 10.02
CA PHE A 64 4.46 32.13 8.76
C PHE A 64 5.00 30.70 8.69
N LEU A 65 5.71 30.23 9.72
CA LEU A 65 6.20 28.84 9.77
C LEU A 65 5.06 27.82 9.66
N PHE A 66 3.95 28.06 10.35
CA PHE A 66 2.79 27.18 10.31
C PHE A 66 2.15 27.15 8.92
N THR A 67 1.87 28.31 8.33
CA THR A 67 1.27 28.42 6.99
C THR A 67 2.16 27.82 5.91
N VAL A 68 3.45 28.17 5.89
CA VAL A 68 4.42 27.57 4.95
C VAL A 68 4.50 26.06 5.15
N GLY A 69 4.55 25.58 6.39
CA GLY A 69 4.54 24.15 6.72
C GLY A 69 3.31 23.43 6.16
N THR A 70 2.11 24.01 6.30
CA THR A 70 0.87 23.39 5.78
C THR A 70 0.84 23.32 4.26
N ILE A 71 1.24 24.40 3.58
CA ILE A 71 1.32 24.46 2.11
C ILE A 71 2.33 23.44 1.61
N TRP A 72 3.50 23.39 2.23
CA TRP A 72 4.56 22.46 1.87
C TRP A 72 4.13 21.00 2.09
N LEU A 73 3.51 20.68 3.22
CA LEU A 73 2.98 19.33 3.50
C LEU A 73 1.97 18.88 2.43
N LYS A 74 1.06 19.78 2.04
CA LYS A 74 0.05 19.51 1.00
C LYS A 74 0.69 19.28 -0.36
N ALA A 75 1.68 20.10 -0.73
CA ALA A 75 2.42 19.98 -1.98
C ALA A 75 3.21 18.66 -2.02
N LEU A 76 3.88 18.32 -0.92
CA LEU A 76 4.67 17.10 -0.79
C LEU A 76 3.81 15.85 -0.87
N LYS A 77 2.66 15.81 -0.18
CA LYS A 77 1.69 14.71 -0.31
C LYS A 77 1.28 14.50 -1.77
N ARG A 78 0.99 15.58 -2.49
CA ARG A 78 0.62 15.52 -3.92
C ARG A 78 1.79 15.02 -4.77
N HIS A 79 3.01 15.45 -4.48
CA HIS A 79 4.22 15.01 -5.16
C HIS A 79 4.45 13.50 -4.98
N ILE A 80 4.43 13.00 -3.75
CA ILE A 80 4.63 11.57 -3.46
C ILE A 80 3.56 10.71 -4.15
N LEU A 81 2.29 11.15 -4.12
CA LEU A 81 1.22 10.46 -4.83
C LEU A 81 1.48 10.39 -6.35
N LYS A 82 1.86 11.50 -6.97
CA LYS A 82 2.17 11.53 -8.40
C LYS A 82 3.38 10.67 -8.74
N ALA A 83 4.43 10.72 -7.93
CA ALA A 83 5.62 9.90 -8.11
C ALA A 83 5.27 8.41 -8.04
N ALA A 84 4.50 7.99 -7.02
CA ALA A 84 4.05 6.61 -6.90
C ALA A 84 3.16 6.16 -8.07
N MET A 85 2.32 7.05 -8.62
CA MET A 85 1.48 6.74 -9.78
C MET A 85 2.25 6.68 -11.10
N ALA A 86 3.41 7.34 -11.18
CA ALA A 86 4.28 7.35 -12.36
C ALA A 86 5.25 6.16 -12.37
N THR A 87 5.45 5.50 -11.23
CA THR A 87 6.27 4.28 -11.15
C THR A 87 5.65 3.16 -11.97
N GLU A 88 6.43 2.60 -12.89
CA GLU A 88 6.02 1.44 -13.67
C GLU A 88 5.77 0.23 -12.76
N GLY A 89 4.74 -0.56 -13.06
CA GLY A 89 4.36 -1.69 -12.22
C GLY A 89 3.61 -1.32 -10.93
N ALA A 90 3.48 -0.04 -10.59
CA ALA A 90 2.71 0.39 -9.43
C ALA A 90 1.21 0.52 -9.74
N PHE A 91 0.40 0.29 -8.70
CA PHE A 91 -1.06 0.22 -8.76
C PHE A 91 -1.63 -0.86 -9.68
N HIS A 92 -0.85 -1.92 -9.95
CA HIS A 92 -1.36 -3.11 -10.62
C HIS A 92 -2.27 -3.91 -9.69
N ILE A 93 -3.37 -4.40 -10.25
CA ILE A 93 -4.24 -5.36 -9.59
C ILE A 93 -3.69 -6.74 -9.92
N CYS A 94 -3.33 -7.50 -8.89
CA CYS A 94 -2.79 -8.86 -9.03
C CYS A 94 -3.75 -9.83 -8.36
N LEU A 95 -3.92 -11.02 -8.93
CA LEU A 95 -4.58 -12.12 -8.21
C LEU A 95 -3.54 -12.79 -7.30
N ALA A 96 -3.86 -12.91 -6.02
CA ALA A 96 -3.05 -13.60 -5.04
C ALA A 96 -3.66 -14.97 -4.74
N ALA A 97 -2.86 -16.03 -4.91
CA ALA A 97 -3.21 -17.39 -4.54
C ALA A 97 -2.63 -17.73 -3.17
N PRO A 98 -3.41 -18.33 -2.26
CA PRO A 98 -2.91 -18.74 -0.95
C PRO A 98 -1.96 -19.94 -1.10
N LEU A 99 -0.78 -19.84 -0.51
CA LEU A 99 0.19 -20.93 -0.38
C LEU A 99 -0.13 -21.82 0.83
N GLY A 100 -0.71 -21.20 1.86
CA GLY A 100 -1.08 -21.88 3.09
C GLY A 100 -1.22 -20.91 4.26
N ASP A 101 -1.60 -21.48 5.39
CA ASP A 101 -1.84 -20.75 6.63
C ASP A 101 -0.79 -21.11 7.66
N LYS A 102 -0.28 -20.09 8.37
CA LYS A 102 0.52 -20.27 9.58
C LYS A 102 0.11 -19.21 10.59
N ASP A 103 -0.19 -19.67 11.81
CA ASP A 103 -0.79 -18.86 12.86
C ASP A 103 -2.10 -18.17 12.39
N ASP A 104 -2.27 -16.88 12.69
CA ASP A 104 -3.36 -16.01 12.27
C ASP A 104 -3.17 -15.37 10.88
N TYR A 105 -2.19 -15.86 10.10
CA TYR A 105 -1.84 -15.31 8.79
C TYR A 105 -2.01 -16.33 7.66
N THR A 106 -2.43 -15.83 6.50
CA THR A 106 -2.44 -16.55 5.23
C THR A 106 -1.33 -16.00 4.36
N TYR A 107 -0.44 -16.87 3.93
CA TYR A 107 0.64 -16.54 3.00
C TYR A 107 0.11 -16.69 1.59
N ALA A 108 0.30 -15.66 0.77
CA ALA A 108 -0.18 -15.67 -0.60
C ALA A 108 0.90 -15.21 -1.57
N ALA A 109 0.94 -15.89 -2.72
CA ALA A 109 1.81 -15.59 -3.84
C ALA A 109 1.04 -14.84 -4.93
N PHE A 110 1.68 -13.88 -5.58
CA PHE A 110 1.13 -13.15 -6.72
C PHE A 110 2.25 -12.72 -7.66
N ALA A 111 1.90 -12.49 -8.93
CA ALA A 111 2.83 -11.96 -9.93
C ALA A 111 2.49 -10.50 -10.26
N ASN A 112 3.51 -9.68 -10.48
CA ASN A 112 3.35 -8.29 -10.93
C ASN A 112 3.80 -8.10 -12.39
N ASN A 113 3.44 -9.04 -13.26
CA ASN A 113 3.79 -9.04 -14.68
C ASN A 113 2.53 -9.00 -15.57
N THR A 114 2.70 -9.27 -16.86
CA THR A 114 1.59 -9.30 -17.84
C THR A 114 0.58 -10.42 -17.57
N ARG A 115 0.98 -11.48 -16.86
CA ARG A 115 0.15 -12.65 -16.52
C ARG A 115 -0.52 -12.53 -15.14
N ARG A 116 -0.50 -11.35 -14.50
CA ARG A 116 -1.07 -11.08 -13.15
C ARG A 116 -2.58 -11.37 -12.98
N HIS A 117 -3.31 -11.53 -14.07
CA HIS A 117 -4.73 -11.90 -14.08
C HIS A 117 -4.99 -13.34 -14.55
N ASP A 118 -3.96 -14.06 -14.96
CA ASP A 118 -4.06 -15.46 -15.41
C ASP A 118 -4.13 -16.38 -14.20
N LYS A 119 -5.32 -16.93 -13.98
CA LYS A 119 -5.61 -17.83 -12.86
C LYS A 119 -4.80 -19.11 -12.93
N TYR A 120 -4.59 -19.67 -14.13
CA TYR A 120 -3.86 -20.93 -14.29
C TYR A 120 -2.40 -20.74 -13.96
N TYR A 121 -1.80 -19.68 -14.49
CA TYR A 121 -0.42 -19.30 -14.19
C TYR A 121 -0.20 -19.14 -12.68
N ILE A 122 -1.04 -18.34 -12.01
CA ILE A 122 -0.88 -18.04 -10.57
C ILE A 122 -1.13 -19.28 -9.70
N THR A 123 -2.05 -20.15 -10.11
CA THR A 123 -2.30 -21.40 -9.37
C THR A 123 -1.14 -22.38 -9.50
N ASN A 124 -0.51 -22.47 -10.67
CA ASN A 124 0.67 -23.32 -10.85
C ASN A 124 1.85 -22.80 -10.03
N LEU A 125 2.11 -21.48 -10.07
CA LEU A 125 3.13 -20.85 -9.23
C LEU A 125 2.92 -21.15 -7.74
N ALA A 126 1.67 -21.07 -7.27
CA ALA A 126 1.36 -21.34 -5.87
C ALA A 126 1.55 -22.82 -5.46
N LYS A 127 1.46 -23.76 -6.40
CA LYS A 127 1.67 -25.20 -6.14
C LYS A 127 3.14 -25.59 -6.12
N GLU A 128 3.95 -24.94 -6.94
CA GLU A 128 5.40 -25.17 -7.02
C GLU A 128 6.11 -24.66 -5.75
N ILE A 129 5.53 -23.66 -5.09
CA ILE A 129 6.10 -23.05 -3.89
C ILE A 129 5.65 -23.78 -2.61
N SER A 130 6.59 -24.43 -1.93
CA SER A 130 6.41 -24.96 -0.57
C SER A 130 6.54 -23.87 0.50
N LEU A 131 5.46 -23.64 1.26
CA LEU A 131 5.45 -22.68 2.36
C LEU A 131 6.49 -22.99 3.44
N HIS A 132 6.73 -24.28 3.71
CA HIS A 132 7.71 -24.69 4.73
C HIS A 132 9.12 -24.30 4.32
N ASP A 133 9.48 -24.52 3.05
CA ASP A 133 10.81 -24.21 2.52
C ASP A 133 11.03 -22.71 2.43
N LEU A 134 10.00 -21.94 2.07
CA LEU A 134 10.06 -20.47 2.08
C LEU A 134 10.37 -19.90 3.45
N LEU A 135 9.67 -20.39 4.49
CA LEU A 135 9.86 -19.93 5.85
C LEU A 135 11.19 -20.36 6.46
N ALA A 136 11.77 -21.46 5.99
CA ALA A 136 13.09 -21.90 6.40
C ALA A 136 14.22 -21.11 5.71
N LYS A 137 14.03 -20.72 4.44
CA LYS A 137 15.04 -20.06 3.61
C LYS A 137 15.12 -18.54 3.82
N HIS A 138 14.04 -17.90 4.27
CA HIS A 138 13.98 -16.44 4.42
C HIS A 138 13.87 -16.01 5.89
N GLU A 139 14.88 -15.28 6.37
CA GLU A 139 14.84 -14.61 7.68
C GLU A 139 13.90 -13.39 7.70
N VAL A 140 13.61 -12.83 6.51
CA VAL A 140 12.82 -11.59 6.37
C VAL A 140 11.33 -11.88 6.59
N SER A 141 10.67 -10.98 7.33
CA SER A 141 9.26 -11.15 7.68
C SER A 141 8.33 -10.81 6.52
N PHE A 142 7.74 -11.83 5.89
CA PHE A 142 6.63 -11.74 4.92
C PHE A 142 5.41 -10.96 5.43
N LYS A 143 5.33 -10.64 6.73
CA LYS A 143 4.24 -9.83 7.34
C LYS A 143 4.41 -8.33 7.06
N LYS A 144 5.65 -7.85 6.87
CA LYS A 144 5.95 -6.42 6.72
C LYS A 144 5.95 -5.96 5.27
N GLU A 145 6.44 -6.80 4.37
CA GLU A 145 6.58 -6.49 2.95
C GLU A 145 6.38 -7.74 2.09
N ALA A 146 6.03 -7.51 0.82
CA ALA A 146 6.04 -8.53 -0.21
C ALA A 146 7.50 -8.80 -0.59
N ILE A 147 7.88 -10.08 -0.54
CA ILE A 147 9.24 -10.52 -0.85
C ILE A 147 9.25 -11.05 -2.26
N LEU A 148 10.14 -10.52 -3.09
CA LEU A 148 10.39 -11.04 -4.43
C LEU A 148 11.20 -12.34 -4.31
N ILE A 149 10.67 -13.39 -4.90
CA ILE A 149 11.28 -14.70 -5.00
C ILE A 149 11.44 -14.97 -6.49
N HIS A 150 12.69 -15.05 -6.92
CA HIS A 150 13.01 -15.47 -8.27
C HIS A 150 13.00 -17.00 -8.29
N ASP A 151 12.15 -17.56 -9.14
CA ASP A 151 12.14 -18.99 -9.38
C ASP A 151 13.06 -19.32 -10.55
N GLU A 152 14.19 -19.97 -10.25
CA GLU A 152 15.21 -20.34 -11.23
C GLU A 152 14.70 -21.36 -12.26
N GLU A 153 13.65 -22.14 -11.95
CA GLU A 153 13.09 -23.14 -12.87
C GLU A 153 12.11 -22.53 -13.88
N SER A 154 11.35 -21.52 -13.49
CA SER A 154 10.33 -20.87 -14.34
C SER A 154 10.74 -19.52 -14.92
N ASP A 155 11.94 -19.02 -14.58
CA ASP A 155 12.45 -17.67 -14.91
C ASP A 155 11.38 -16.60 -14.60
N SER A 156 10.72 -16.75 -13.46
CA SER A 156 9.57 -15.90 -13.12
C SER A 156 9.65 -15.30 -11.73
N ASP A 157 9.37 -13.99 -11.70
CA ASP A 157 9.40 -13.16 -10.51
C ASP A 157 8.06 -13.24 -9.76
N ILE A 158 8.10 -13.87 -8.59
CA ILE A 158 6.93 -14.10 -7.74
C ILE A 158 7.05 -13.26 -6.47
N TYR A 159 5.98 -12.59 -6.08
CA TYR A 159 5.91 -11.87 -4.82
C TYR A 159 5.12 -12.68 -3.79
N VAL A 160 5.68 -12.84 -2.60
CA VAL A 160 5.02 -13.53 -1.49
C VAL A 160 4.78 -12.57 -0.32
N LYS A 161 3.57 -12.56 0.23
CA LYS A 161 3.21 -11.75 1.39
C LYS A 161 2.25 -12.48 2.33
N ALA A 162 2.41 -12.25 3.63
CA ALA A 162 1.52 -12.75 4.66
C ALA A 162 0.44 -11.71 4.99
N TYR A 163 -0.82 -12.14 5.01
CA TYR A 163 -1.99 -11.32 5.30
C TYR A 163 -2.72 -11.84 6.54
N PRO A 164 -3.17 -10.97 7.45
CA PRO A 164 -4.00 -11.40 8.57
C PRO A 164 -5.31 -12.02 8.08
N LYS A 165 -5.67 -13.22 8.56
CA LYS A 165 -6.92 -13.90 8.19
C LYS A 165 -8.17 -13.04 8.39
N LYS A 166 -8.19 -12.28 9.49
CA LYS A 166 -9.26 -11.32 9.83
C LYS A 166 -9.41 -10.24 8.76
N GLU A 167 -8.32 -9.79 8.16
CA GLU A 167 -8.34 -8.75 7.12
C GLU A 167 -8.86 -9.28 5.78
N ILE A 168 -8.46 -10.50 5.41
CA ILE A 168 -8.98 -11.21 4.23
C ILE A 168 -10.51 -11.33 4.36
N ASN A 169 -10.99 -11.92 5.46
CA ASN A 169 -12.42 -12.14 5.68
C ASN A 169 -13.22 -10.83 5.70
N LYS A 170 -12.68 -9.77 6.31
CA LYS A 170 -13.35 -8.46 6.40
C LYS A 170 -13.46 -7.75 5.05
N ARG A 171 -12.39 -7.79 4.23
CA ARG A 171 -12.35 -7.07 2.94
C ARG A 171 -13.00 -7.86 1.80
N ASN A 172 -13.02 -9.18 1.91
CA ASN A 172 -13.55 -10.12 0.93
C ASN A 172 -14.76 -10.88 1.46
N ALA A 173 -15.59 -10.27 2.32
CA ALA A 173 -16.80 -10.91 2.83
C ALA A 173 -17.68 -11.43 1.67
N GLY A 174 -17.93 -12.74 1.67
CA GLY A 174 -18.70 -13.45 0.65
C GLY A 174 -17.94 -13.78 -0.65
N TRP A 175 -16.63 -13.53 -0.71
CA TRP A 175 -15.77 -14.25 -1.65
C TRP A 175 -15.36 -15.55 -0.97
N SER A 176 -15.84 -16.68 -1.48
CA SER A 176 -15.42 -17.96 -0.93
C SER A 176 -13.94 -18.17 -1.23
N LEU A 177 -13.17 -18.62 -0.24
CA LEU A 177 -11.87 -19.28 -0.46
C LEU A 177 -11.93 -20.38 -1.54
N SER A 178 -13.14 -20.86 -1.90
CA SER A 178 -13.36 -21.81 -2.99
C SER A 178 -13.03 -21.31 -4.40
N GLU A 179 -12.93 -19.99 -4.63
CA GLU A 179 -12.37 -19.49 -5.90
C GLU A 179 -10.85 -19.68 -5.97
N GLY A 180 -10.17 -19.85 -4.84
CA GLY A 180 -8.72 -20.11 -4.77
C GLY A 180 -7.82 -18.88 -4.93
N TYR A 181 -8.37 -17.67 -5.06
CA TYR A 181 -7.61 -16.42 -5.19
C TYR A 181 -8.36 -15.21 -4.64
N PHE A 182 -7.60 -14.16 -4.30
CA PHE A 182 -8.14 -12.84 -3.96
C PHE A 182 -7.27 -11.73 -4.58
N PRO A 183 -7.85 -10.61 -5.02
CA PRO A 183 -7.10 -9.53 -5.63
C PRO A 183 -6.43 -8.66 -4.59
N VAL A 184 -5.21 -8.29 -4.92
CA VAL A 184 -4.37 -7.37 -4.17
C VAL A 184 -3.96 -6.23 -5.10
N LEU A 185 -3.75 -5.06 -4.52
CA LEU A 185 -3.23 -3.91 -5.25
C LEU A 185 -1.76 -3.78 -4.93
N TYR A 186 -0.89 -4.03 -5.89
CA TYR A 186 0.54 -3.79 -5.71
C TYR A 186 0.83 -2.31 -5.90
N ILE A 187 1.25 -1.60 -4.85
CA ILE A 187 1.72 -0.20 -4.94
C ILE A 187 3.25 -0.17 -4.86
N ASN A 188 3.80 -0.89 -3.88
CA ASN A 188 5.21 -1.22 -3.71
C ASN A 188 5.32 -2.39 -2.72
N ASP A 189 6.53 -2.93 -2.52
CA ASP A 189 6.77 -4.10 -1.65
C ASP A 189 6.11 -3.98 -0.27
N LYS A 190 6.20 -2.81 0.35
CA LYS A 190 5.64 -2.56 1.69
C LYS A 190 4.12 -2.41 1.65
N ASN A 191 3.57 -1.88 0.56
CA ASN A 191 2.16 -1.50 0.43
C ASN A 191 1.47 -2.33 -0.66
N VAL A 192 1.07 -3.53 -0.26
CA VAL A 192 0.24 -4.43 -1.06
C VAL A 192 -1.05 -4.72 -0.30
N PRO A 193 -2.07 -3.83 -0.33
CA PRO A 193 -3.34 -4.06 0.34
C PRO A 193 -4.26 -4.98 -0.45
N ILE A 194 -5.08 -5.76 0.27
CA ILE A 194 -6.21 -6.49 -0.32
C ILE A 194 -7.27 -5.50 -0.80
N ILE A 195 -7.74 -5.68 -2.04
CA ILE A 195 -8.79 -4.84 -2.62
C ILE A 195 -10.14 -5.24 -2.02
N ARG A 196 -10.92 -4.26 -1.59
CA ARG A 196 -12.26 -4.52 -1.04
C ARG A 196 -13.20 -4.93 -2.16
N ARG A 197 -14.01 -5.96 -1.92
CA ARG A 197 -15.01 -6.45 -2.88
C ARG A 197 -15.91 -5.34 -3.46
N LYS A 198 -16.36 -4.41 -2.61
CA LYS A 198 -17.22 -3.30 -3.03
C LYS A 198 -16.57 -2.38 -4.07
N ASP A 199 -15.24 -2.25 -4.07
CA ASP A 199 -14.52 -1.36 -4.98
C ASP A 199 -14.36 -2.01 -6.37
N LEU A 200 -14.53 -3.34 -6.46
CA LEU A 200 -14.52 -4.11 -7.69
C LEU A 200 -15.90 -4.15 -8.37
N VAL A 201 -16.99 -4.04 -7.60
CA VAL A 201 -18.36 -4.15 -8.14
C VAL A 201 -18.91 -2.78 -8.58
N ARG A 202 -18.34 -1.66 -8.10
CA ARG A 202 -18.97 -0.33 -8.18
C ARG A 202 -18.93 0.38 -9.55
N LYS A 203 -18.43 -0.24 -10.63
CA LYS A 203 -18.30 0.41 -11.94
C LYS A 203 -18.66 -0.49 -13.11
N SER A 204 -19.87 -1.08 -13.09
CA SER A 204 -20.57 -1.48 -14.32
C SER A 204 -21.43 -0.33 -14.82
#